data_AF-A0A351A5L4-F1
#
_entry.id   AF-A0A351A5L4-F1
#
_cell.length_a   1.000
_cell.length_b   1.000
_cell.length_c   1.000
_cell.angle_alpha   90.00
_cell.angle_beta   90.00
_cell.angle_gamma   90.00
#
_symmetry.space_group_name_H-M   'P 1'
#
loop_
_entity.id
_entity.type
_entity.pdbx_description
1 polymer ?
#
loop_
_entity_poly.entity_id
_entity_poly.type
_entity_poly.pdbx_seq_one_letter_code
_entity_poly.pdbx_strand_id
1 'polypeptide(L)' 'VVVLTTSCESLDLRQAYSLGANSYIRKPVDFERFERAIGLIGHYWLDLNETTDSAARSAY' A
#
# COMPACT_ATOMS: atom_id res chain seq x y z
N VAL A 1 4.59 -4.62 -0.54
CA VAL A 1 3.19 -5.03 -0.26
C VAL A 1 2.46 -3.94 0.51
N VAL A 2 1.24 -3.56 0.10
CA VAL A 2 0.34 -2.68 0.87
C VAL A 2 -0.82 -3.50 1.43
N VAL A 3 -1.10 -3.34 2.72
CA VAL A 3 -2.26 -3.95 3.37
C VAL A 3 -3.41 -2.95 3.39
N LEU A 4 -4.57 -3.32 2.86
CA LEU A 4 -5.82 -2.53 2.94
C LEU A 4 -6.89 -3.37 3.65
N THR A 5 -7.25 -3.00 4.89
CA THR A 5 -8.11 -3.84 5.73
C THR A 5 -9.04 -3.00 6.61
N THR A 6 -10.16 -3.58 7.03
CA THR A 6 -11.08 -2.95 7.99
C THR A 6 -10.58 -3.02 9.43
N SER A 7 -9.58 -3.87 9.72
CA SER A 7 -9.04 -4.00 11.08
C SER A 7 -8.38 -2.69 11.55
N CYS A 8 -8.75 -2.27 12.76
CA CYS A 8 -8.14 -1.16 13.49
C CYS A 8 -7.29 -1.62 14.68
N GLU A 9 -7.11 -2.94 14.83
CA GLU A 9 -6.39 -3.51 15.97
C GLU A 9 -4.88 -3.22 15.89
N SER A 10 -4.32 -2.73 17.00
CA SER A 10 -2.90 -2.35 17.04
C SER A 10 -1.95 -3.54 16.91
N LEU A 11 -2.43 -4.75 17.21
CA LEU A 11 -1.68 -5.99 17.06
C LEU A 11 -1.50 -6.31 15.57
N ASP A 12 -2.59 -6.26 14.79
CA ASP A 12 -2.58 -6.54 13.36
C ASP A 12 -1.67 -5.59 12.59
N LEU A 13 -1.70 -4.29 12.94
CA LEU A 13 -0.80 -3.29 12.36
C LEU A 13 0.66 -3.61 12.65
N ARG A 14 1.00 -3.92 13.90
CA ARG A 14 2.38 -4.24 14.30
C ARG A 14 2.87 -5.52 13.63
N GLN A 15 2.02 -6.54 13.56
CA GLN A 15 2.34 -7.81 12.90
C GLN A 15 2.53 -7.64 11.40
N ALA A 16 1.71 -6.83 10.72
CA ALA A 16 1.88 -6.57 9.31
C ALA A 16 3.23 -5.93 8.99
N TYR A 17 3.64 -4.92 9.78
CA TYR A 17 4.96 -4.30 9.60
C TYR A 17 6.11 -5.23 10.00
N SER A 18 5.97 -6.05 11.05
CA SER A 18 7.03 -7.01 11.40
C SER A 18 7.25 -8.09 10.33
N LEU A 19 6.22 -8.39 9.53
CA LEU A 19 6.27 -9.30 8.39
C LEU A 19 6.73 -8.62 7.08
N GLY A 20 7.11 -7.34 7.11
CA GLY A 20 7.67 -6.63 5.97
C GLY A 20 6.63 -5.94 5.06
N ALA A 21 5.42 -5.67 5.56
CA ALA A 21 4.51 -4.78 4.83
C ALA A 21 5.15 -3.39 4.66
N ASN A 22 5.04 -2.82 3.46
CA ASN A 22 5.54 -1.47 3.17
C ASN A 22 4.59 -0.41 3.73
N SER A 23 3.29 -0.73 3.81
CA SER A 23 2.25 0.17 4.28
C SER A 23 1.02 -0.58 4.77
N TYR A 24 0.31 0.01 5.72
CA TYR A 24 -0.95 -0.47 6.27
C TYR A 24 -2.00 0.65 6.23
N ILE A 25 -3.09 0.42 5.52
CA ILE A 25 -4.15 1.40 5.28
C ILE A 25 -5.47 0.81 5.79
N ARG A 26 -6.15 1.58 6.63
CA ARG A 26 -7.51 1.21 7.05
C ARG A 26 -8.48 1.49 5.91
N LYS A 27 -9.23 0.48 5.50
CA LYS A 27 -10.24 0.59 4.45
C LYS A 27 -11.26 1.67 4.85
N PRO A 28 -11.39 2.76 4.07
CA PRO A 28 -12.43 3.74 4.30
C PRO A 28 -13.81 3.09 4.17
N VAL A 29 -14.72 3.43 5.08
CA VAL A 29 -16.10 2.93 5.06
C VAL A 29 -16.91 3.63 3.97
N ASP A 30 -16.69 4.92 3.81
CA ASP A 30 -17.32 5.75 2.78
C ASP A 30 -16.73 5.47 1.40
N PHE A 31 -17.59 5.26 0.41
CA PHE A 31 -17.19 4.86 -0.94
C PHE A 31 -16.37 5.94 -1.64
N GLU A 32 -16.74 7.22 -1.50
CA GLU A 32 -15.97 8.30 -2.13
C GLU A 32 -14.57 8.42 -1.52
N ARG A 33 -14.44 8.26 -0.20
CA ARG A 33 -13.13 8.19 0.46
C ARG A 33 -12.34 6.97 0.02
N PHE A 34 -13.00 5.83 -0.19
CA PHE A 34 -12.36 4.62 -0.70
C PHE A 34 -11.81 4.85 -2.11
N GLU A 35 -12.60 5.38 -3.04
CA GLU A 35 -12.18 5.67 -4.41
C GLU A 35 -10.96 6.61 -4.43
N ARG A 36 -11.00 7.70 -3.66
CA ARG A 36 -9.85 8.62 -3.53
C ARG A 36 -8.62 7.92 -2.96
N ALA A 37 -8.78 7.09 -1.94
CA ALA A 37 -7.67 6.37 -1.33
C ALA A 37 -7.01 5.40 -2.32
N ILE A 38 -7.80 4.65 -3.10
CA ILE A 38 -7.29 3.76 -4.13
C ILE A 38 -6.55 4.54 -5.23
N GLY A 39 -7.09 5.69 -5.66
CA GLY A 39 -6.41 6.55 -6.63
C GLY A 39 -5.04 7.03 -6.14
N LEU A 40 -4.94 7.46 -4.88
CA LEU A 40 -3.66 7.86 -4.27
C LEU A 40 -2.67 6.70 -4.15
N ILE A 41 -3.15 5.53 -3.75
CA ILE A 41 -2.32 4.31 -3.66
C ILE A 41 -1.78 3.95 -5.05
N GLY A 42 -2.64 3.97 -6.07
CA GLY A 42 -2.27 3.69 -7.46
C GLY A 42 -1.21 4.66 -7.98
N HIS A 43 -1.44 5.96 -7.85
CA HIS A 43 -0.48 6.99 -8.26
C HIS A 43 0.86 6.84 -7.56
N TYR A 44 0.86 6.63 -6.25
CA TYR A 44 2.11 6.40 -5.52
C TYR A 44 2.83 5.12 -6.00
N TRP A 45 2.13 3.99 -6.10
CA TRP A 45 2.81 2.71 -6.39
C TRP A 45 3.19 2.49 -7.85
N LEU A 46 2.38 3.00 -8.78
CA LEU A 46 2.56 2.72 -10.21
C LEU A 46 3.33 3.84 -10.91
N ASP A 47 3.10 5.09 -10.51
CA ASP A 47 3.67 6.24 -11.24
C ASP A 47 4.90 6.80 -10.53
N LEU A 48 4.92 6.81 -9.20
CA LEU A 48 6.01 7.42 -8.42
C LEU A 48 7.02 6.42 -7.86
N ASN A 49 6.57 5.25 -7.42
CA ASN A 49 7.43 4.32 -6.69
C ASN A 49 8.35 3.55 -7.66
N GLU A 50 9.65 3.78 -7.54
CA GLU A 50 10.66 2.98 -8.22
C GLU A 50 10.88 1.65 -7.49
N THR A 51 10.60 0.54 -8.18
CA THR A 51 10.86 -0.79 -7.63
C THR A 51 12.26 -1.26 -8.03
N THR A 52 12.92 -2.04 -7.17
CA THR A 52 14.23 -2.64 -7.46
C THR A 52 14.23 -3.50 -8.73
N ASP A 53 13.08 -4.06 -9.13
CA ASP A 53 12.95 -4.86 -10.36
C ASP A 53 12.88 -3.98 -11.64
N SER A 54 12.41 -2.73 -11.50
CA SER A 54 12.36 -1.77 -12.60
C SER A 54 13.76 -1.33 -13.06
N ALA A 55 14.71 -1.22 -12.12
CA ALA A 55 16.11 -0.91 -12.44
C ALA A 55 16.83 -2.06 -13.17
N ALA A 56 16.44 -3.31 -12.92
CA ALA A 56 17.02 -4.48 -13.58
C ALA A 56 16.58 -4.62 -15.05
N ARG A 57 15.36 -4.18 -15.40
CA ARG A 57 14.82 -4.23 -16.77
C ARG A 57 15.35 -3.14 -17.72
N SER A 58 15.88 -2.05 -17.18
CA SER A 58 16.49 -0.98 -17.98
C SER A 58 18.01 -1.14 -18.13
N ALA A 59 18.62 -2.11 -17.45
CA ALA A 59 20.05 -2.38 -17.46
C ALA A 59 20.47 -3.51 -18.43
N TYR A 60 19.55 -3.94 -19.31
CA TYR A 60 19.79 -4.93 -20.36
C TYR A 60 19.23 -4.48 -21.71
#